data_AF-A0A699UDA3-F1
#
_entry.id   AF-A0A699UDA3-F1
#
_cell.length_a   1.000
_cell.length_b   1.000
_cell.length_c   1.000
_cell.angle_alpha   90.00
_cell.angle_beta   90.00
_cell.angle_gamma   90.00
#
_symmetry.space_group_name_H-M   'P 1'
#
loop_
_entity.id
_entity.type
_entity.pdbx_description
1 polymer ?
#
loop_
_entity_poly.entity_id
_entity_poly.type
_entity_poly.pdbx_seq_one_letter_code
_entity_poly.pdbx_strand_id
1 'polypeptide(L)'
;MNSKEHEWLNKIPAEHWPISYFSGRAKSDLLLNNIFEVFNVKIVRGVIDKYIDPLTPTATRIMESIKKEADLMKGQWNGANKYQVLGSLGDQCVVDVVSMTCSCRKWELTGIPCKHDVVAC
;
A
#
# COMPACT_ATOMS: atom_id res chain seq x y z
N MET A 1 9.91 36.17 28.06
CA MET A 1 8.51 36.32 27.60
C MET A 1 8.30 37.79 27.30
N ASN A 2 7.95 38.15 26.06
CA ASN A 2 7.95 39.54 25.59
C ASN A 2 6.80 40.32 26.25
N SER A 3 7.12 41.45 26.90
CA SER A 3 6.14 42.24 27.67
C SER A 3 4.94 42.68 26.82
N LYS A 4 5.17 42.98 25.53
CA LYS A 4 4.13 43.41 24.59
C LYS A 4 3.10 42.33 24.27
N GLU A 5 3.53 41.07 24.27
CA GLU A 5 2.65 39.92 24.03
C GLU A 5 1.74 39.67 25.23
N HIS A 6 2.26 39.85 26.45
CA HIS A 6 1.47 39.70 27.68
C HIS A 6 0.40 40.78 27.82
N GLU A 7 0.75 42.02 27.47
CA GLU A 7 -0.16 43.17 27.53
C GLU A 7 -1.27 43.09 26.46
N TRP A 8 -1.00 42.48 25.31
CA TRP A 8 -2.01 42.22 24.28
C TRP A 8 -3.04 41.17 24.73
N LEU A 9 -2.60 40.10 25.38
CA LEU A 9 -3.48 39.02 25.86
C LEU A 9 -4.51 39.50 26.89
N ASN A 10 -4.11 40.44 27.75
CA ASN A 10 -4.99 41.02 28.77
C ASN A 10 -6.08 41.93 28.20
N LYS A 11 -6.04 42.26 26.89
CA LYS A 11 -7.09 43.04 26.21
C LYS A 11 -8.24 42.19 25.69
N ILE A 12 -8.16 40.86 25.76
CA ILE A 12 -9.21 39.95 25.30
C ILE A 12 -10.15 39.65 26.49
N PRO A 13 -11.44 40.05 26.44
CA PRO A 13 -12.43 39.75 27.47
C PRO A 13 -12.47 38.27 27.84
N ALA A 14 -12.54 37.95 29.15
CA ALA A 14 -12.55 36.58 29.68
C ALA A 14 -13.63 35.68 29.06
N GLU A 15 -14.76 36.26 28.66
CA GLU A 15 -15.87 35.62 27.95
C GLU A 15 -15.52 35.11 26.54
N HIS A 16 -14.47 35.66 25.91
CA HIS A 16 -13.91 35.20 24.64
C HIS A 16 -12.76 34.20 24.80
N TRP A 17 -12.56 33.67 26.00
CA TRP A 17 -11.68 32.52 26.27
C TRP A 17 -12.45 31.19 26.39
N PRO A 18 -13.29 30.76 25.43
CA PRO A 18 -14.03 29.51 25.57
C PRO A 18 -13.08 28.31 25.33
N ILE A 19 -12.36 27.92 26.38
CA ILE A 19 -11.59 26.66 26.42
C ILE A 19 -12.53 25.47 26.61
N SER A 20 -13.79 25.70 27.00
CA SER A 20 -14.77 24.66 27.32
C SER A 20 -15.26 23.82 26.13
N TYR A 21 -14.97 24.20 24.88
CA TYR A 21 -15.42 23.47 23.69
C TYR A 21 -14.29 22.95 22.78
N PHE A 22 -13.02 23.20 23.09
CA PHE A 22 -11.93 22.56 22.35
C PHE A 22 -11.80 21.11 22.80
N SER A 23 -12.45 20.19 22.08
CA SER A 23 -12.06 18.79 22.17
C SER A 23 -10.61 18.71 21.68
N GLY A 24 -9.68 18.17 22.48
CA GLY A 24 -8.29 17.93 22.06
C GLY A 24 -8.13 16.94 20.89
N ARG A 25 -9.23 16.56 20.23
CA ARG A 25 -9.25 15.81 18.98
C ARG A 25 -9.50 16.76 17.83
N ALA A 26 -8.49 16.93 16.99
CA ALA A 26 -8.71 17.44 15.65
C ALA A 26 -9.62 16.45 14.88
N LYS A 27 -10.90 16.77 14.71
CA LYS A 27 -11.80 16.09 13.75
C LYS A 27 -11.60 16.70 12.37
N SER A 28 -10.42 16.50 11.80
CA SER A 28 -10.20 16.73 10.38
C SER A 28 -9.55 15.49 9.80
N ASP A 29 -10.36 14.69 9.10
CA ASP A 29 -9.88 13.56 8.29
C ASP A 29 -8.96 14.03 7.15
N LEU A 30 -8.85 15.34 6.91
CA LEU A 30 -7.96 15.92 5.89
C LEU A 30 -6.55 16.22 6.43
N LEU A 31 -6.40 16.65 7.69
CA LEU A 31 -5.10 17.04 8.23
C LEU A 31 -4.31 15.86 8.82
N LEU A 32 -4.98 14.94 9.51
CA LEU A 32 -4.32 13.77 10.05
C LEU A 32 -3.93 12.80 8.94
N ASN A 33 -4.82 12.54 7.99
CA ASN A 33 -4.57 11.57 6.94
C ASN A 33 -3.38 12.01 6.05
N ASN A 34 -3.28 13.30 5.72
CA ASN A 34 -2.14 13.83 4.98
C ASN A 34 -0.82 13.76 5.78
N ILE A 35 -0.83 14.07 7.08
CA ILE A 35 0.40 13.97 7.91
C ILE A 35 0.83 12.50 8.07
N PHE A 36 -0.11 11.59 8.32
CA PHE A 36 0.18 10.15 8.39
C PHE A 36 0.64 9.62 7.04
N GLU A 37 0.04 10.04 5.93
CA GLU A 37 0.49 9.70 4.58
C GLU A 37 1.91 10.19 4.33
N VAL A 38 2.22 11.47 4.59
CA VAL A 38 3.57 12.03 4.41
C VAL A 38 4.59 11.34 5.32
N PHE A 39 4.22 11.06 6.58
CA PHE A 39 5.07 10.36 7.52
C PHE A 39 5.33 8.92 7.08
N ASN A 40 4.28 8.18 6.73
CA ASN A 40 4.37 6.80 6.25
C ASN A 40 5.20 6.71 4.96
N VAL A 41 5.01 7.65 4.02
CA VAL A 41 5.80 7.73 2.78
C VAL A 41 7.28 7.99 3.09
N LYS A 42 7.61 8.84 4.06
CA LYS A 42 9.01 9.08 4.45
C LYS A 42 9.66 7.88 5.12
N ILE A 43 8.92 7.16 5.98
CA ILE A 43 9.39 5.90 6.57
C ILE A 43 9.65 4.87 5.46
N VAL A 44 8.68 4.67 4.56
CA VAL A 44 8.79 3.72 3.45
C VAL A 44 9.93 4.08 2.50
N ARG A 45 10.05 5.35 2.08
CA ARG A 45 11.18 5.82 1.25
C ARG A 45 12.52 5.67 1.95
N GLY A 46 12.63 6.07 3.21
CA GLY A 46 13.87 5.92 3.98
C GLY A 46 14.28 4.47 4.21
N VAL A 47 13.34 3.52 4.10
CA VAL A 47 13.64 2.09 4.04
C VAL A 47 14.08 1.71 2.62
N ILE A 48 13.33 2.07 1.57
CA ILE A 48 13.65 1.79 0.16
C ILE A 48 15.03 2.31 -0.24
N ASP A 49 15.33 3.58 0.04
CA ASP A 49 16.56 4.27 -0.38
C ASP A 49 17.84 3.64 0.20
N LYS A 50 17.71 2.78 1.22
CA LYS A 50 18.83 2.04 1.81
C LYS A 50 19.15 0.74 1.06
N TYR A 51 18.26 0.26 0.20
CA TYR A 51 18.46 -0.97 -0.55
C TYR A 51 18.96 -0.67 -1.96
N ILE A 52 20.06 -1.33 -2.32
CA ILE A 52 20.67 -1.24 -3.65
C ILE A 52 19.90 -2.10 -4.66
N ASP A 53 19.28 -3.17 -4.17
CA ASP A 53 18.50 -4.08 -4.99
C ASP A 53 17.19 -3.44 -5.46
N PRO A 54 16.67 -3.83 -6.64
CA PRO A 54 15.45 -3.26 -7.21
C PRO A 54 14.18 -3.53 -6.39
N LEU A 55 14.25 -4.38 -5.37
CA LEU A 55 13.12 -4.77 -4.52
C LEU A 55 13.45 -4.55 -3.04
N THR A 56 12.46 -4.09 -2.28
CA THR A 56 12.54 -4.04 -0.81
C THR A 56 12.53 -5.45 -0.21
N PRO A 57 13.07 -5.68 1.00
CA PRO A 57 13.06 -7.01 1.62
C PRO A 57 11.66 -7.62 1.74
N THR A 58 10.65 -6.79 1.98
CA THR A 58 9.27 -7.23 2.05
C THR A 58 8.76 -7.70 0.68
N ALA A 59 8.99 -6.94 -0.39
CA ALA A 59 8.64 -7.33 -1.74
C ALA A 59 9.40 -8.59 -2.17
N THR A 60 10.71 -8.68 -1.87
CA THR A 60 11.53 -9.87 -2.13
C THR A 60 10.95 -11.10 -1.44
N ARG A 61 10.60 -11.00 -0.15
CA ARG A 61 10.00 -12.12 0.60
C ARG A 61 8.66 -12.57 0.01
N ILE A 62 7.83 -11.61 -0.43
CA ILE A 62 6.54 -11.91 -1.08
C ILE A 62 6.78 -12.64 -2.40
N MET A 63 7.67 -12.13 -3.25
CA MET A 63 7.98 -12.73 -4.56
C MET A 63 8.58 -14.13 -4.41
N GLU A 64 9.48 -14.36 -3.45
CA GLU A 64 10.03 -15.69 -3.18
C GLU A 64 8.96 -16.69 -2.70
N SER A 65 7.97 -16.24 -1.91
CA SER A 65 6.82 -17.08 -1.55
C SER A 65 5.97 -17.43 -2.78
N ILE A 66 5.73 -16.46 -3.65
CA ILE A 66 4.95 -16.66 -4.87
C ILE A 66 5.64 -17.66 -5.81
N LYS A 67 6.96 -17.55 -6.00
CA LYS A 67 7.74 -18.52 -6.78
C LYS A 67 7.59 -19.94 -6.25
N LYS A 68 7.73 -20.12 -4.92
CA LYS A 68 7.56 -21.44 -4.30
C LYS A 68 6.16 -22.02 -4.50
N GLU A 69 5.12 -21.18 -4.46
CA GLU A 69 3.76 -21.62 -4.76
C GLU A 69 3.57 -21.97 -6.24
N ALA A 70 4.26 -21.25 -7.14
CA ALA A 70 4.24 -21.47 -8.58
C ALA A 70 4.97 -22.74 -9.01
N ASP A 71 6.01 -23.18 -8.28
CA ASP A 71 6.85 -24.35 -8.63
C ASP A 71 6.05 -25.65 -8.85
N LEU A 72 4.90 -25.80 -8.18
CA LEU A 72 4.06 -27.00 -8.28
C LEU A 72 2.97 -26.89 -9.37
N MET A 73 2.83 -25.74 -10.00
CA MET A 73 1.77 -25.45 -10.96
C MET A 73 2.19 -25.77 -12.39
N LYS A 74 1.20 -25.92 -13.26
CA LYS A 74 1.43 -26.14 -14.69
C LYS A 74 0.61 -25.18 -15.53
N GLY A 75 1.30 -24.40 -16.35
CA GLY A 75 0.69 -23.56 -17.39
C GLY A 75 0.44 -24.37 -18.66
N GLN A 76 -0.76 -24.29 -19.20
CA GLN A 76 -1.15 -24.84 -20.48
C GLN A 76 -1.65 -23.70 -21.37
N TRP A 77 -1.09 -23.56 -22.57
CA TRP A 77 -1.55 -22.55 -23.53
C TRP A 77 -2.95 -22.91 -24.05
N ASN A 78 -3.87 -21.95 -24.04
CA ASN A 78 -5.28 -22.14 -24.42
C ASN A 78 -5.68 -21.30 -25.66
N GLY A 79 -4.71 -20.81 -26.43
CA GLY A 79 -4.97 -19.98 -27.61
C GLY A 79 -4.66 -18.49 -27.40
N ALA A 80 -4.20 -17.83 -28.46
CA ALA A 80 -3.82 -16.42 -28.47
C ALA A 80 -2.90 -16.05 -27.29
N ASN A 81 -3.29 -15.09 -26.45
CA ASN A 81 -2.54 -14.59 -25.31
C ASN A 81 -2.97 -15.20 -23.97
N LYS A 82 -3.70 -16.33 -24.00
CA LYS A 82 -4.31 -16.92 -22.80
C LYS A 82 -3.66 -18.24 -22.41
N TYR A 83 -3.35 -18.35 -21.13
CA TYR A 83 -2.81 -19.54 -20.49
C TYR A 83 -3.76 -20.01 -19.40
N GLN A 84 -4.05 -21.30 -19.40
CA GLN A 84 -4.75 -21.97 -18.32
C GLN A 84 -3.72 -22.56 -17.37
N VAL A 85 -3.68 -22.08 -16.14
CA VAL A 85 -2.79 -22.57 -15.09
C VAL A 85 -3.57 -23.53 -14.20
N LEU A 86 -3.11 -24.78 -14.12
CA LEU A 86 -3.55 -25.74 -13.11
C LEU A 86 -2.71 -25.56 -11.84
N GLY A 87 -3.39 -25.26 -10.74
CA GLY A 87 -2.82 -25.27 -9.42
C GLY A 87 -2.84 -26.67 -8.79
N SER A 88 -2.15 -26.79 -7.66
CA SER A 88 -1.84 -28.07 -6.99
C SER A 88 -3.06 -28.77 -6.39
N LEU A 89 -4.18 -28.06 -6.21
CA LEU A 89 -5.41 -28.57 -5.58
C LEU A 89 -6.56 -28.73 -6.58
N GLY A 90 -6.25 -28.73 -7.89
CA GLY A 90 -7.26 -28.78 -8.95
C GLY A 90 -7.93 -27.42 -9.22
N ASP A 91 -7.44 -26.35 -8.61
CA ASP A 91 -7.78 -24.99 -8.98
C ASP A 91 -7.26 -24.68 -10.39
N GLN A 92 -8.08 -24.01 -11.19
CA GLN A 92 -7.71 -23.60 -12.54
C GLN A 92 -7.94 -22.11 -12.69
N CYS A 93 -6.91 -21.42 -13.16
CA CYS A 93 -6.99 -20.00 -13.47
C CYS A 93 -6.66 -19.75 -14.93
N VAL A 94 -7.28 -18.73 -15.50
CA VAL A 94 -6.92 -18.23 -16.83
C VAL A 94 -6.15 -16.93 -16.65
N VAL A 95 -4.96 -16.89 -17.23
CA VAL A 95 -4.08 -15.73 -17.28
C VAL A 95 -4.07 -15.21 -18.71
N ASP A 96 -4.25 -13.91 -18.87
CA ASP A 96 -4.06 -13.20 -20.13
C ASP A 96 -2.80 -12.34 -20.01
N VAL A 97 -1.73 -12.77 -20.69
CA VAL A 97 -0.39 -12.20 -20.50
C VAL A 97 -0.22 -10.81 -21.13
N VAL A 98 -1.11 -10.41 -22.04
CA VAL A 98 -1.06 -9.09 -22.69
C VAL A 98 -1.84 -8.05 -21.88
N SER A 99 -3.01 -8.42 -21.38
CA SER A 99 -3.78 -7.57 -20.47
C SER A 99 -3.24 -7.58 -19.04
N MET A 100 -2.30 -8.48 -18.73
CA MET A 100 -1.72 -8.67 -17.39
C MET A 100 -2.81 -8.97 -16.35
N THR A 101 -3.78 -9.81 -16.73
CA THR A 101 -4.91 -10.18 -15.88
C THR A 101 -4.93 -11.67 -15.57
N CYS A 102 -5.42 -12.00 -14.37
CA CYS A 102 -5.66 -13.37 -13.95
C CYS A 102 -7.07 -13.49 -13.38
N SER A 103 -7.76 -14.59 -13.66
CA SER A 103 -9.07 -14.89 -13.09
C SER A 103 -9.11 -14.88 -11.55
N CYS A 104 -7.96 -15.03 -10.87
CA CYS A 104 -7.87 -14.90 -9.42
C CYS A 104 -7.86 -13.44 -8.89
N ARG A 105 -7.70 -12.46 -9.78
CA ARG A 105 -7.69 -11.00 -9.51
C ARG A 105 -6.65 -10.50 -8.51
N LYS A 106 -5.72 -11.35 -8.05
CA LYS A 106 -4.70 -10.95 -7.06
C LYS A 106 -3.83 -9.80 -7.57
N TRP A 107 -3.45 -9.80 -8.85
CA TRP A 107 -2.74 -8.68 -9.45
C TRP A 107 -3.56 -7.39 -9.33
N GLU A 108 -4.80 -7.40 -9.82
CA GLU A 108 -5.68 -6.23 -9.81
C GLU A 108 -5.89 -5.66 -8.40
N LEU A 109 -5.95 -6.53 -7.38
CA LEU A 109 -6.16 -6.12 -6.00
C LEU A 109 -4.89 -5.65 -5.27
N THR A 110 -3.72 -6.17 -5.62
CA THR A 110 -2.48 -5.97 -4.84
C THR A 110 -1.39 -5.22 -5.60
N GLY A 111 -1.49 -5.12 -6.92
CA GLY A 111 -0.41 -4.64 -7.80
C GLY A 111 0.78 -5.60 -7.89
N ILE A 112 0.68 -6.81 -7.32
CA ILE A 112 1.74 -7.81 -7.30
C ILE A 112 1.29 -9.02 -8.15
N PRO A 113 2.14 -9.52 -9.08
CA PRO A 113 1.82 -10.70 -9.87
C PRO A 113 1.46 -11.88 -8.98
N CYS A 114 0.42 -12.63 -9.34
CA CYS A 114 0.07 -13.83 -8.60
C CYS A 114 0.91 -15.03 -9.06
N LYS A 115 0.84 -16.13 -8.31
CA LYS A 115 1.48 -17.39 -8.68
C LYS A 115 1.11 -17.88 -10.08
N HIS A 116 -0.14 -17.68 -10.52
CA HIS A 116 -0.55 -18.07 -11.87
C HIS A 116 0.08 -17.18 -12.94
N ASP A 117 0.21 -15.88 -12.68
CA ASP A 117 0.88 -14.95 -13.60
C ASP A 117 2.35 -15.33 -13.77
N VAL A 118 3.01 -15.69 -12.67
CA VAL A 118 4.41 -16.16 -12.69
C VAL A 118 4.58 -17.45 -13.49
N VAL A 119 3.57 -18.33 -13.51
CA VAL A 119 3.60 -19.60 -14.28
C VAL A 119 3.32 -19.39 -15.77
N ALA A 120 2.54 -18.37 -16.11
CA ALA A 120 2.18 -18.05 -17.49
C ALA A 120 3.23 -17.18 -18.21
N CYS A 121 4.13 -16.54 -17.46
CA CYS A 121 5.21 -15.69 -17.96
C CYS A 121 6.47 -16.45 -18.39
#